data_AF-A0A7L5SNF4-F1
#
_entry.id   AF-A0A7L5SNF4-F1
#
_cell.length_a   1.000
_cell.length_b   1.000
_cell.length_c   1.000
_cell.angle_alpha   90.00
_cell.angle_beta   90.00
_cell.angle_gamma   90.00
#
_symmetry.space_group_name_H-M   'P 1'
#
loop_
_entity.id
_entity.type
_entity.pdbx_description
1 polymer ?
#
loop_
_entity_poly.entity_id
_entity_poly.type
_entity_poly.pdbx_seq_one_letter_code
_entity_poly.pdbx_strand_id
1 'polypeptide(L)'
;MTVHREFVLRDDPRFGHCHASTLLSLPDGDVLAAWFAGSREGAADVAIWLARRTGDGWGAPVKVADEAGLPHWNPVLFATGHGEVLLFYKTGHRIPDWRTRVLRSRDGGLSWSAPAELVPGADGAGGRGPVKNKPIRLADGGWLAPASVEEPRSAGGRWDAFTDRSDDGGASWRRSAPVPLDRPAFPGAGVIQPALWESAPGEVRMLLRSSCGRVCRSASHDGGATWSTARPLGVPNNNSGLDAVRLADGRVVLAHNPVAAEWGARTPLVLSVSEGDGITWRRAVVLEDRPVSRPGAIVPDETGVRTDGHSEFSYPAVVPWADGVAVVYTWQRRGIAFATVSEAALRRNNESTVNR
;
A
#
# COMPACT_ATOMS: atom_id res chain seq x y z
N MET A 1 10.91 22.73 10.02
CA MET A 1 10.61 22.41 8.60
C MET A 1 9.39 21.51 8.60
N THR A 2 8.29 21.81 7.88
CA THR A 2 7.02 21.08 8.11
C THR A 2 6.70 19.96 7.12
N VAL A 3 7.23 20.03 5.90
CA VAL A 3 7.24 18.93 4.94
C VAL A 3 8.58 18.97 4.24
N HIS A 4 9.31 17.86 4.22
CA HIS A 4 10.51 17.70 3.41
C HIS A 4 10.23 16.65 2.35
N ARG A 5 10.64 16.91 1.11
CA ARG A 5 10.40 16.01 -0.04
C ARG A 5 11.69 15.84 -0.82
N GLU A 6 12.00 14.61 -1.15
CA GLU A 6 13.09 14.21 -2.04
C GLU A 6 12.63 13.07 -2.96
N PHE A 7 13.48 12.66 -3.89
CA PHE A 7 13.23 11.50 -4.74
C PHE A 7 14.10 10.34 -4.28
N VAL A 8 13.49 9.16 -4.14
CA VAL A 8 14.23 7.90 -4.09
C VAL A 8 14.87 7.66 -5.45
N LEU A 9 14.10 7.90 -6.52
CA LEU A 9 14.57 7.94 -7.90
C LEU A 9 13.63 8.80 -8.75
N ARG A 10 14.15 9.26 -9.89
CA ARG A 10 13.36 9.94 -10.92
C ARG A 10 13.99 9.71 -12.30
N ASP A 11 13.16 9.33 -13.27
CA ASP A 11 13.53 9.17 -14.68
C ASP A 11 14.73 8.22 -14.88
N ASP A 12 14.73 7.09 -14.17
CA ASP A 12 15.79 6.10 -14.26
C ASP A 12 15.77 5.42 -15.64
N PRO A 13 16.86 5.45 -16.42
CA PRO A 13 16.86 4.94 -17.79
C PRO A 13 16.76 3.40 -17.88
N ARG A 14 16.90 2.68 -16.76
CA ARG A 14 16.84 1.22 -16.73
C ARG A 14 15.44 0.65 -16.91
N PHE A 15 14.40 1.49 -16.79
CA PHE A 15 13.01 1.07 -16.95
C PHE A 15 12.13 2.22 -17.46
N GLY A 16 11.07 1.88 -18.20
CA GLY A 16 10.10 2.86 -18.68
C GLY A 16 9.01 3.19 -17.65
N HIS A 17 8.89 2.37 -16.60
CA HIS A 17 7.80 2.43 -15.65
C HIS A 17 8.22 1.92 -14.27
N CYS A 18 7.81 2.61 -13.20
CA CYS A 18 7.92 2.15 -11.82
C CYS A 18 6.66 2.45 -11.00
N HIS A 19 6.27 1.55 -10.09
CA HIS A 19 5.03 1.71 -9.31
C HIS A 19 4.98 0.83 -8.04
N ALA A 20 3.94 1.06 -7.23
CA ALA A 20 3.62 0.35 -6.00
C ALA A 20 4.77 0.31 -4.97
N SER A 21 5.16 1.50 -4.52
CA SER A 21 6.21 1.66 -3.51
C SER A 21 5.80 1.20 -2.12
N THR A 22 6.77 0.68 -1.37
CA THR A 22 6.69 0.33 0.06
C THR A 22 7.87 0.95 0.82
N LEU A 23 7.73 1.12 2.13
CA LEU A 23 8.68 1.82 2.99
C LEU A 23 8.85 1.07 4.31
N LEU A 24 10.11 0.99 4.78
CA LEU A 24 10.43 0.44 6.09
C LEU A 24 11.56 1.26 6.74
N SER A 25 11.32 1.75 7.95
CA SER A 25 12.37 2.33 8.80
C SER A 25 13.12 1.21 9.52
N LEU A 26 14.45 1.30 9.56
CA LEU A 26 15.33 0.36 10.24
C LEU A 26 15.77 0.90 11.61
N PRO A 27 16.18 0.02 12.56
CA PRO A 27 16.59 0.43 13.90
C PRO A 27 17.85 1.32 13.94
N ASP A 28 18.70 1.24 12.92
CA ASP A 28 19.90 2.05 12.74
C ASP A 28 19.61 3.47 12.20
N GLY A 29 18.34 3.79 11.94
CA GLY A 29 17.90 5.07 11.39
C GLY A 29 17.85 5.10 9.86
N ASP A 30 18.32 4.05 9.19
CA ASP A 30 18.23 3.92 7.75
C ASP A 30 16.82 3.60 7.29
N VAL A 31 16.58 3.75 5.99
CA VAL A 31 15.27 3.57 5.39
C VAL A 31 15.38 2.68 4.16
N LEU A 32 14.50 1.71 4.03
CA LEU A 32 14.35 0.91 2.82
C LEU A 32 13.10 1.35 2.07
N ALA A 33 13.25 1.63 0.78
CA ALA A 33 12.14 1.78 -0.14
C ALA A 33 12.25 0.71 -1.24
N ALA A 34 11.14 0.05 -1.56
CA ALA A 34 11.08 -0.91 -2.66
C ALA A 34 9.87 -0.64 -3.55
N TRP A 35 9.96 -0.98 -4.83
CA TRP A 35 8.91 -0.81 -5.84
C TRP A 35 9.12 -1.83 -6.96
N PHE A 36 8.11 -2.06 -7.80
CA PHE A 36 8.34 -2.80 -9.04
C PHE A 36 8.65 -1.84 -10.18
N ALA A 37 9.50 -2.26 -11.11
CA ALA A 37 9.80 -1.48 -12.31
C ALA A 37 10.18 -2.37 -13.50
N GLY A 38 9.88 -1.90 -14.71
CA GLY A 38 10.15 -2.57 -15.98
C GLY A 38 9.72 -1.71 -17.18
N SER A 39 9.61 -2.31 -18.36
CA SER A 39 9.16 -1.60 -19.57
C SER A 39 7.74 -1.04 -19.46
N ARG A 40 6.83 -1.80 -18.85
CA ARG A 40 5.46 -1.40 -18.47
C ARG A 40 4.95 -2.29 -17.34
N GLU A 41 3.91 -1.84 -16.66
CA GLU A 41 3.18 -2.68 -15.71
C GLU A 41 2.76 -4.02 -16.36
N GLY A 42 3.08 -5.13 -15.68
CA GLY A 42 2.83 -6.50 -16.12
C GLY A 42 3.70 -7.05 -17.24
N ALA A 43 4.72 -6.32 -17.70
CA ALA A 43 5.65 -6.87 -18.69
C ALA A 43 6.60 -7.92 -18.09
N ALA A 44 7.08 -8.80 -18.97
CA ALA A 44 7.97 -9.91 -18.64
C ALA A 44 9.31 -9.50 -18.00
N ASP A 45 9.69 -8.23 -18.11
CA ASP A 45 10.91 -7.64 -17.55
C ASP A 45 10.68 -6.89 -16.22
N VAL A 46 9.45 -6.92 -15.68
CA VAL A 46 9.15 -6.26 -14.40
C VAL A 46 9.81 -7.02 -13.26
N ALA A 47 10.67 -6.32 -12.54
CA ALA A 47 11.43 -6.81 -11.39
C ALA A 47 11.14 -5.96 -10.14
N ILE A 48 11.55 -6.46 -8.96
CA ILE A 48 11.53 -5.67 -7.72
C ILE A 48 12.87 -4.97 -7.54
N TRP A 49 12.78 -3.66 -7.34
CA TRP A 49 13.90 -2.78 -7.06
C TRP A 49 13.82 -2.25 -5.65
N LEU A 50 14.98 -1.98 -5.07
CA LEU A 50 15.12 -1.47 -3.71
C LEU A 50 16.21 -0.40 -3.68
N ALA A 51 15.98 0.65 -2.90
CA ALA A 51 17.00 1.61 -2.50
C ALA A 51 17.02 1.72 -0.97
N ARG A 52 18.22 1.98 -0.44
CA ARG A 52 18.45 2.27 0.97
C ARG A 52 18.81 3.75 1.12
N ARG A 53 18.20 4.42 2.09
CA ARG A 53 18.56 5.77 2.52
C ARG A 53 19.40 5.68 3.77
N THR A 54 20.57 6.31 3.75
CA THR A 54 21.43 6.47 4.92
C THR A 54 21.46 7.94 5.37
N GLY A 55 22.34 8.28 6.32
CA GLY A 55 22.64 9.67 6.67
C GLY A 55 23.07 10.53 5.46
N ASP A 56 23.66 9.91 4.44
CA ASP A 56 24.16 10.57 3.22
C ASP A 56 23.08 10.71 2.12
N GLY A 57 21.87 10.21 2.37
CA GLY A 57 20.75 10.23 1.42
C GLY A 57 20.48 8.88 0.76
N TRP A 58 19.77 8.89 -0.37
CA TRP A 58 19.40 7.67 -1.09
C TRP A 58 20.56 7.10 -1.90
N GLY A 59 20.87 5.82 -1.69
CA GLY A 59 21.78 5.06 -2.54
C GLY A 59 21.15 4.68 -3.88
N ALA A 60 21.99 4.20 -4.81
CA ALA A 60 21.54 3.74 -6.11
C ALA A 60 20.58 2.54 -5.98
N PRO A 61 19.45 2.50 -6.73
CA PRO A 61 18.57 1.35 -6.68
C PRO A 61 19.23 0.07 -7.20
N VAL A 62 19.02 -1.02 -6.47
CA VAL A 62 19.46 -2.37 -6.79
C VAL A 62 18.26 -3.26 -7.10
N LYS A 63 18.43 -4.21 -8.02
CA LYS A 63 17.41 -5.20 -8.35
C LYS A 63 17.52 -6.35 -7.35
N VAL A 64 16.45 -6.63 -6.61
CA VAL A 64 16.46 -7.62 -5.50
C VAL A 64 15.63 -8.87 -5.78
N ALA A 65 14.67 -8.81 -6.72
CA ALA A 65 13.96 -9.99 -7.21
C ALA A 65 13.70 -9.84 -8.71
N ASP A 66 14.08 -10.85 -9.48
CA ASP A 66 13.94 -10.93 -10.93
C ASP A 66 13.88 -12.39 -11.35
N GLU A 67 13.04 -12.69 -12.33
CA GLU A 67 12.97 -14.02 -12.97
C GLU A 67 12.58 -13.80 -14.42
N ALA A 68 13.41 -14.32 -15.33
CA ALA A 68 13.27 -14.08 -16.75
C ALA A 68 11.88 -14.52 -17.25
N GLY A 69 11.15 -13.59 -17.87
CA GLY A 69 9.83 -13.87 -18.42
C GLY A 69 8.68 -13.71 -17.42
N LEU A 70 8.96 -13.60 -16.12
CA LEU A 70 7.93 -13.63 -15.07
C LEU A 70 7.78 -12.24 -14.41
N PRO A 71 6.68 -11.51 -14.68
CA PRO A 71 6.46 -10.19 -14.07
C PRO A 71 6.33 -10.26 -12.55
N HIS A 72 7.00 -9.32 -11.88
CA HIS A 72 6.94 -9.10 -10.44
C HIS A 72 6.03 -7.91 -10.06
N TRP A 73 5.43 -7.94 -8.87
CA TRP A 73 4.43 -6.94 -8.48
C TRP A 73 4.45 -6.61 -6.99
N ASN A 74 3.84 -5.47 -6.66
CA ASN A 74 3.51 -4.96 -5.31
C ASN A 74 4.45 -5.46 -4.19
N PRO A 75 5.69 -4.97 -4.14
CA PRO A 75 6.57 -5.26 -3.02
C PRO A 75 6.00 -4.69 -1.73
N VAL A 76 6.19 -5.42 -0.63
CA VAL A 76 5.84 -4.99 0.73
C VAL A 76 6.98 -5.35 1.68
N LEU A 77 7.54 -4.35 2.34
CA LEU A 77 8.56 -4.53 3.36
C LEU A 77 7.93 -4.70 4.75
N PHE A 78 8.53 -5.53 5.59
CA PHE A 78 8.09 -5.74 6.97
C PHE A 78 9.25 -6.13 7.87
N ALA A 79 9.38 -5.49 9.03
CA ALA A 79 10.35 -5.89 10.06
C ALA A 79 9.75 -6.94 10.99
N THR A 80 10.46 -8.06 11.18
CA THR A 80 9.98 -9.19 12.01
C THR A 80 10.07 -8.92 13.52
N GLY A 81 10.73 -7.82 13.93
CA GLY A 81 10.99 -7.49 15.34
C GLY A 81 12.17 -8.24 15.95
N HIS A 82 12.78 -9.18 15.22
CA HIS A 82 13.93 -9.98 15.65
C HIS A 82 15.17 -9.72 14.78
N GLY A 83 15.32 -8.49 14.30
CA GLY A 83 16.44 -8.08 13.43
C GLY A 83 16.34 -8.56 11.97
N GLU A 84 15.29 -9.29 11.59
CA GLU A 84 15.07 -9.69 10.20
C GLU A 84 14.11 -8.73 9.47
N VAL A 85 14.34 -8.57 8.17
CA VAL A 85 13.47 -7.86 7.24
C VAL A 85 12.91 -8.86 6.24
N LEU A 86 11.60 -8.81 6.03
CA LEU A 86 10.90 -9.55 4.98
C LEU A 86 10.56 -8.61 3.82
N LEU A 87 10.73 -9.12 2.60
CA LEU A 87 10.21 -8.49 1.39
C LEU A 87 9.24 -9.47 0.72
N PHE A 88 7.95 -9.17 0.82
CA PHE A 88 6.90 -9.87 0.10
C PHE A 88 6.74 -9.24 -1.27
N TYR A 89 6.50 -10.03 -2.30
CA TYR A 89 6.19 -9.55 -3.63
C TYR A 89 5.35 -10.61 -4.35
N LYS A 90 4.75 -10.26 -5.49
CA LYS A 90 3.96 -11.20 -6.27
C LYS A 90 4.64 -11.49 -7.59
N THR A 91 4.37 -12.67 -8.13
CA THR A 91 4.83 -13.10 -9.44
C THR A 91 3.67 -13.74 -10.21
N GLY A 92 3.55 -13.42 -11.49
CA GLY A 92 2.54 -14.03 -12.36
C GLY A 92 2.03 -13.08 -13.44
N HIS A 93 1.67 -13.61 -14.60
CA HIS A 93 1.29 -12.81 -15.77
C HIS A 93 -0.05 -12.10 -15.66
N ARG A 94 -0.97 -12.63 -14.85
CA ARG A 94 -2.30 -12.07 -14.63
C ARG A 94 -2.52 -11.87 -13.14
N ILE A 95 -3.14 -10.75 -12.77
CA ILE A 95 -3.44 -10.41 -11.38
C ILE A 95 -4.24 -11.52 -10.67
N PRO A 96 -5.26 -12.17 -11.27
CA PRO A 96 -6.01 -13.23 -10.59
C PRO A 96 -5.18 -14.48 -10.24
N ASP A 97 -4.08 -14.75 -10.94
CA ASP A 97 -3.30 -15.99 -10.80
C ASP A 97 -2.00 -15.81 -10.00
N TRP A 98 -1.64 -14.56 -9.67
CA TRP A 98 -0.35 -14.25 -9.06
C TRP A 98 -0.13 -15.04 -7.77
N ARG A 99 1.13 -15.40 -7.54
CA ARG A 99 1.62 -16.06 -6.32
C ARG A 99 2.42 -15.07 -5.50
N THR A 100 2.35 -15.19 -4.17
CA THR A 100 3.18 -14.37 -3.28
C THR A 100 4.46 -15.10 -2.95
N ARG A 101 5.59 -14.41 -3.15
CA ARG A 101 6.93 -14.86 -2.77
C ARG A 101 7.51 -13.97 -1.70
N VAL A 102 8.46 -14.50 -0.94
CA VAL A 102 9.12 -13.82 0.18
C VAL A 102 10.63 -13.96 0.07
N LEU A 103 11.32 -12.84 0.23
CA LEU A 103 12.75 -12.80 0.54
C LEU A 103 12.95 -12.44 2.01
N ARG A 104 14.03 -12.97 2.61
CA ARG A 104 14.43 -12.67 3.99
C ARG A 104 15.81 -12.06 4.00
N SER A 105 15.97 -10.99 4.77
CA SER A 105 17.27 -10.36 5.05
C SER A 105 17.53 -10.38 6.55
N ARG A 106 18.78 -10.67 6.92
CA ARG A 106 19.28 -10.69 8.31
C ARG A 106 20.29 -9.57 8.59
N ASP A 107 20.51 -8.69 7.63
CA ASP A 107 21.53 -7.65 7.62
C ASP A 107 20.95 -6.28 7.21
N GLY A 108 19.67 -6.04 7.51
CA GLY A 108 19.02 -4.76 7.24
C GLY A 108 18.78 -4.48 5.75
N GLY A 109 18.54 -5.52 4.96
CA GLY A 109 18.23 -5.43 3.54
C GLY A 109 19.44 -5.36 2.61
N LEU A 110 20.65 -5.64 3.10
CA LEU A 110 21.88 -5.65 2.29
C LEU A 110 21.99 -6.92 1.44
N SER A 111 21.65 -8.07 2.01
CA SER A 111 21.53 -9.34 1.31
C SER A 111 20.20 -10.02 1.57
N TRP A 112 19.79 -10.88 0.64
CA TRP A 112 18.49 -11.53 0.64
C TRP A 112 18.63 -13.04 0.40
N SER A 113 17.78 -13.82 1.06
CA SER A 113 17.67 -15.26 0.85
C SER A 113 17.23 -15.60 -0.58
N ALA A 114 17.30 -16.89 -0.94
CA ALA A 114 16.52 -17.39 -2.08
C ALA A 114 15.02 -17.14 -1.86
N PRO A 115 14.24 -16.93 -2.93
CA PRO A 115 12.80 -16.73 -2.82
C PRO A 115 12.07 -18.02 -2.41
N ALA A 116 11.07 -17.86 -1.55
CA ALA A 116 10.13 -18.91 -1.18
C ALA A 116 8.69 -18.47 -1.44
N GLU A 117 7.81 -19.39 -1.83
CA GLU A 117 6.37 -19.11 -1.85
C GLU A 117 5.84 -18.92 -0.43
N LEU A 118 4.99 -17.91 -0.24
CA LEU A 118 4.38 -17.63 1.07
C LEU A 118 3.45 -18.75 1.52
N VAL A 119 2.61 -19.22 0.59
CA VAL A 119 1.67 -20.33 0.78
C VAL A 119 1.77 -21.19 -0.48
N PRO A 120 2.36 -22.40 -0.41
CA PRO A 120 2.52 -23.25 -1.58
C PRO A 120 1.19 -23.89 -2.00
N GLY A 121 1.11 -24.27 -3.28
CA GLY A 121 -0.01 -25.03 -3.83
C GLY A 121 -1.19 -24.18 -4.31
N ALA A 122 -2.38 -24.79 -4.39
CA ALA A 122 -3.58 -24.14 -4.92
C ALA A 122 -4.03 -22.95 -4.07
N ASP A 123 -3.88 -23.05 -2.74
CA ASP A 123 -4.28 -22.02 -1.78
C ASP A 123 -3.42 -20.75 -1.84
N GLY A 124 -2.29 -20.80 -2.54
CA GLY A 124 -1.38 -19.66 -2.78
C GLY A 124 -1.81 -18.71 -3.89
N ALA A 125 -2.84 -19.06 -4.67
CA ALA A 125 -3.33 -18.27 -5.80
C ALA A 125 -4.08 -17.00 -5.37
N GLY A 126 -4.13 -16.01 -6.26
CA GLY A 126 -4.94 -14.79 -6.08
C GLY A 126 -4.36 -13.78 -5.10
N GLY A 127 -3.15 -14.01 -4.58
CA GLY A 127 -2.44 -13.11 -3.68
C GLY A 127 -2.78 -13.40 -2.21
N ARG A 128 -1.83 -14.02 -1.51
CA ARG A 128 -1.86 -14.29 -0.07
C ARG A 128 -0.91 -13.35 0.67
N GLY A 129 -1.12 -13.16 1.97
CA GLY A 129 -0.31 -12.21 2.74
C GLY A 129 -0.49 -10.76 2.26
N PRO A 130 0.50 -9.89 2.46
CA PRO A 130 0.29 -8.46 2.22
C PRO A 130 0.26 -8.17 0.73
N VAL A 131 -0.92 -7.84 0.17
CA VAL A 131 -1.06 -7.57 -1.28
C VAL A 131 -0.49 -6.22 -1.68
N LYS A 132 -0.59 -5.20 -0.83
CA LYS A 132 -0.10 -3.85 -1.12
C LYS A 132 0.36 -3.11 0.14
N ASN A 133 -0.41 -3.19 1.22
CA ASN A 133 -0.06 -2.54 2.48
C ASN A 133 0.69 -3.49 3.42
N LYS A 134 1.52 -2.89 4.28
CA LYS A 134 2.34 -3.58 5.28
C LYS A 134 1.47 -4.40 6.27
N PRO A 135 1.93 -5.59 6.70
CA PRO A 135 1.34 -6.26 7.85
C PRO A 135 1.45 -5.40 9.11
N ILE A 136 0.57 -5.67 10.09
CA ILE A 136 0.70 -5.16 11.46
C ILE A 136 1.07 -6.29 12.40
N ARG A 137 1.78 -5.96 13.48
CA ARG A 137 1.95 -6.85 14.62
C ARG A 137 0.86 -6.52 15.63
N LEU A 138 0.13 -7.53 16.06
CA LEU A 138 -0.93 -7.42 17.05
C LEU A 138 -0.35 -7.53 18.46
N ALA A 139 -1.11 -7.08 19.46
CA ALA A 139 -0.74 -7.11 20.87
C ALA A 139 -0.46 -8.53 21.38
N ASP A 140 -1.08 -9.55 20.79
CA ASP A 140 -0.87 -10.97 21.10
C ASP A 140 0.41 -11.56 20.46
N GLY A 141 1.16 -10.75 19.71
CA GLY A 141 2.39 -11.13 19.01
C GLY A 141 2.18 -11.64 17.58
N GLY A 142 0.94 -11.97 17.20
CA GLY A 142 0.58 -12.42 15.86
C GLY A 142 0.77 -11.34 14.80
N TRP A 143 0.95 -11.76 13.56
CA TRP A 143 1.07 -10.86 12.40
C TRP A 143 -0.20 -10.93 11.58
N LEU A 144 -0.73 -9.77 11.19
CA LEU A 144 -1.92 -9.68 10.37
C LEU A 144 -1.59 -8.93 9.08
N ALA A 145 -1.65 -9.66 7.97
CA ALA A 145 -1.33 -9.16 6.64
C ALA A 145 -2.62 -8.83 5.86
N PRO A 146 -2.78 -7.59 5.36
CA PRO A 146 -3.92 -7.22 4.54
C PRO A 146 -3.82 -7.76 3.12
N ALA A 147 -4.88 -8.44 2.67
CA ALA A 147 -4.92 -9.11 1.38
C ALA A 147 -6.24 -8.85 0.65
N SER A 148 -6.27 -9.25 -0.61
CA SER A 148 -7.46 -9.17 -1.43
C SER A 148 -7.32 -9.98 -2.71
N VAL A 149 -8.42 -10.53 -3.20
CA VAL A 149 -8.49 -11.18 -4.51
C VAL A 149 -9.13 -10.26 -5.54
N GLU A 150 -8.73 -10.45 -6.80
CA GLU A 150 -9.34 -9.82 -7.97
C GLU A 150 -9.78 -10.91 -8.93
N GLU A 151 -11.09 -11.11 -9.08
CA GLU A 151 -11.61 -12.03 -10.09
C GLU A 151 -11.35 -11.45 -11.50
N PRO A 152 -11.14 -12.31 -12.51
CA PRO A 152 -11.04 -11.88 -13.90
C PRO A 152 -12.25 -11.03 -14.31
N ARG A 153 -12.04 -10.03 -15.16
CA ARG A 153 -13.16 -9.20 -15.65
C ARG A 153 -14.19 -10.01 -16.41
N SER A 154 -13.73 -11.03 -17.14
CA SER A 154 -14.60 -11.99 -17.85
C SER A 154 -15.50 -12.80 -16.90
N ALA A 155 -15.15 -12.90 -15.62
CA ALA A 155 -15.89 -13.61 -14.58
C ALA A 155 -16.71 -12.67 -13.67
N GLY A 156 -16.85 -11.40 -14.05
CA GLY A 156 -17.59 -10.39 -13.27
C GLY A 156 -16.70 -9.37 -12.54
N GLY A 157 -15.37 -9.57 -12.52
CA GLY A 157 -14.42 -8.57 -12.04
C GLY A 157 -14.56 -8.22 -10.55
N ARG A 158 -15.01 -9.18 -9.73
CA ARG A 158 -15.28 -8.98 -8.31
C ARG A 158 -13.98 -8.83 -7.51
N TRP A 159 -13.98 -7.91 -6.54
CA TRP A 159 -12.91 -7.73 -5.57
C TRP A 159 -13.37 -8.07 -4.16
N ASP A 160 -12.63 -8.91 -3.45
CA ASP A 160 -12.87 -9.21 -2.05
C ASP A 160 -11.61 -9.00 -1.23
N ALA A 161 -11.71 -8.18 -0.19
CA ALA A 161 -10.68 -8.03 0.82
C ALA A 161 -10.76 -9.14 1.87
N PHE A 162 -9.61 -9.49 2.45
CA PHE A 162 -9.49 -10.42 3.57
C PHE A 162 -8.17 -10.15 4.31
N THR A 163 -7.90 -10.90 5.38
CA THR A 163 -6.61 -10.87 6.06
C THR A 163 -6.00 -12.26 6.17
N ASP A 164 -4.68 -12.33 6.08
CA ASP A 164 -3.89 -13.51 6.40
C ASP A 164 -3.22 -13.30 7.76
N ARG A 165 -3.38 -14.25 8.67
CA ARG A 165 -2.79 -14.21 10.01
C ARG A 165 -1.69 -15.25 10.15
N SER A 166 -0.54 -14.85 10.69
CA SER A 166 0.51 -15.75 11.11
C SER A 166 0.73 -15.66 12.61
N ASP A 167 0.78 -16.81 13.27
CA ASP A 167 1.00 -16.95 14.71
C ASP A 167 2.41 -17.47 15.04
N ASP A 168 3.25 -17.69 14.01
CA ASP A 168 4.52 -18.42 14.09
C ASP A 168 5.69 -17.70 13.38
N GLY A 169 5.66 -16.36 13.36
CA GLY A 169 6.74 -15.57 12.77
C GLY A 169 6.79 -15.65 11.23
N GLY A 170 5.64 -15.84 10.61
CA GLY A 170 5.47 -15.89 9.15
C GLY A 170 5.82 -17.23 8.52
N ALA A 171 5.91 -18.30 9.31
CA ALA A 171 6.16 -19.65 8.80
C ALA A 171 4.88 -20.27 8.19
N SER A 172 3.72 -20.00 8.77
CA SER A 172 2.42 -20.37 8.23
C SER A 172 1.42 -19.21 8.30
N TRP A 173 0.41 -19.25 7.41
CA TRP A 173 -0.58 -18.19 7.25
C TRP A 173 -1.99 -18.76 7.10
N ARG A 174 -2.89 -18.28 7.95
CA ARG A 174 -4.31 -18.62 7.94
C ARG A 174 -5.12 -17.46 7.39
N ARG A 175 -5.85 -17.72 6.31
CA ARG A 175 -6.74 -16.76 5.66
C ARG A 175 -8.06 -16.63 6.43
N SER A 176 -8.52 -15.40 6.64
CA SER A 176 -9.88 -15.10 7.13
C SER A 176 -10.93 -15.33 6.04
N ALA A 177 -12.20 -15.39 6.44
CA ALA A 177 -13.29 -15.20 5.48
C ALA A 177 -13.16 -13.81 4.80
N PRO A 178 -13.71 -13.65 3.57
CA PRO A 178 -13.83 -12.35 2.94
C PRO A 178 -14.55 -11.35 3.84
N VAL A 179 -14.10 -10.09 3.83
CA VAL A 179 -14.78 -8.99 4.51
C VAL A 179 -16.20 -8.87 3.93
N PRO A 180 -17.27 -8.98 4.75
CA PRO A 180 -18.63 -8.94 4.22
C PRO A 180 -18.90 -7.62 3.51
N LEU A 181 -19.62 -7.67 2.38
CA LEU A 181 -20.01 -6.51 1.59
C LEU A 181 -21.46 -6.66 1.16
N ASP A 182 -22.22 -5.58 1.24
CA ASP A 182 -23.60 -5.49 0.76
C ASP A 182 -23.61 -5.39 -0.78
N ARG A 183 -23.32 -6.51 -1.45
CA ARG A 183 -23.08 -6.60 -2.90
C ARG A 183 -24.20 -5.98 -3.74
N PRO A 184 -25.50 -6.22 -3.47
CA PRO A 184 -26.57 -5.63 -4.27
C PRO A 184 -26.60 -4.10 -4.23
N ALA A 185 -26.16 -3.50 -3.12
CA ALA A 185 -26.16 -2.05 -2.92
C ALA A 185 -24.79 -1.40 -3.21
N PHE A 186 -23.75 -2.18 -3.53
CA PHE A 186 -22.39 -1.68 -3.70
C PHE A 186 -22.02 -1.56 -5.19
N PRO A 187 -21.63 -0.38 -5.67
CA PRO A 187 -21.29 -0.18 -7.08
C PRO A 187 -19.93 -0.77 -7.43
N GLY A 188 -19.81 -1.30 -8.65
CA GLY A 188 -18.55 -1.77 -9.23
C GLY A 188 -18.00 -3.05 -8.58
N ALA A 189 -16.68 -3.21 -8.66
CA ALA A 189 -15.99 -4.46 -8.29
C ALA A 189 -16.03 -4.80 -6.78
N GLY A 190 -16.09 -3.81 -5.90
CA GLY A 190 -16.14 -3.99 -4.45
C GLY A 190 -15.00 -3.29 -3.71
N VAL A 191 -14.41 -3.99 -2.74
CA VAL A 191 -13.38 -3.46 -1.83
C VAL A 191 -12.09 -4.28 -1.90
N ILE A 192 -10.94 -3.61 -1.78
CA ILE A 192 -9.64 -4.21 -2.06
C ILE A 192 -8.51 -3.51 -1.26
N GLN A 193 -7.35 -4.14 -1.17
CA GLN A 193 -6.09 -3.55 -0.66
C GLN A 193 -6.23 -2.84 0.70
N PRO A 194 -6.62 -3.56 1.77
CA PRO A 194 -6.86 -2.94 3.06
C PRO A 194 -5.59 -2.34 3.67
N ALA A 195 -5.73 -1.29 4.49
CA ALA A 195 -4.72 -0.78 5.40
C ALA A 195 -5.20 -1.00 6.84
N LEU A 196 -4.35 -1.55 7.70
CA LEU A 196 -4.72 -2.02 9.04
C LEU A 196 -4.08 -1.19 10.15
N TRP A 197 -4.75 -1.09 11.29
CA TRP A 197 -4.14 -0.78 12.58
C TRP A 197 -4.91 -1.46 13.71
N GLU A 198 -4.23 -1.71 14.82
CA GLU A 198 -4.84 -2.18 16.06
C GLU A 198 -5.09 -0.98 16.99
N SER A 199 -6.35 -0.77 17.36
CA SER A 199 -6.79 0.36 18.20
C SER A 199 -6.64 0.07 19.68
N ALA A 200 -6.85 -1.19 20.05
CA ALA A 200 -6.64 -1.80 21.36
C ALA A 200 -6.41 -3.31 21.14
N PRO A 201 -5.85 -4.06 22.12
CA PRO A 201 -5.59 -5.49 21.95
C PRO A 201 -6.82 -6.25 21.41
N GLY A 202 -6.69 -6.87 20.23
CA GLY A 202 -7.76 -7.61 19.56
C GLY A 202 -8.76 -6.75 18.76
N GLU A 203 -8.75 -5.43 18.96
CA GLU A 203 -9.59 -4.46 18.24
C GLU A 203 -8.86 -3.95 17.00
N VAL A 204 -9.11 -4.57 15.85
CA VAL A 204 -8.45 -4.23 14.59
C VAL A 204 -9.40 -3.45 13.70
N ARG A 205 -8.88 -2.39 13.08
CA ARG A 205 -9.61 -1.59 12.08
C ARG A 205 -8.95 -1.73 10.73
N MET A 206 -9.75 -1.60 9.69
CA MET A 206 -9.25 -1.49 8.33
C MET A 206 -9.89 -0.36 7.54
N LEU A 207 -9.10 0.26 6.68
CA LEU A 207 -9.58 1.09 5.58
C LEU A 207 -9.33 0.37 4.27
N LEU A 208 -10.27 0.51 3.34
CA LEU A 208 -10.31 -0.25 2.10
C LEU A 208 -10.39 0.72 0.92
N ARG A 209 -9.56 0.47 -0.10
CA ARG A 209 -9.77 1.01 -1.44
C ARG A 209 -11.07 0.41 -1.99
N SER A 210 -11.85 1.18 -2.74
CA SER A 210 -13.11 0.69 -3.28
C SER A 210 -13.49 1.27 -4.64
N SER A 211 -14.41 0.60 -5.33
CA SER A 211 -15.04 1.08 -6.56
C SER A 211 -16.15 2.11 -6.36
N CYS A 212 -16.56 2.42 -5.11
CA CYS A 212 -17.69 3.32 -4.86
C CYS A 212 -17.33 4.82 -4.76
N GLY A 213 -16.10 5.19 -5.12
CA GLY A 213 -15.62 6.58 -5.06
C GLY A 213 -15.34 7.07 -3.64
N ARG A 214 -15.27 6.17 -2.66
CA ARG A 214 -15.05 6.47 -1.24
C ARG A 214 -14.15 5.44 -0.58
N VAL A 215 -13.45 5.84 0.48
CA VAL A 215 -12.80 4.87 1.38
C VAL A 215 -13.89 4.08 2.11
N CYS A 216 -13.75 2.75 2.17
CA CYS A 216 -14.60 1.90 2.99
C CYS A 216 -13.89 1.52 4.29
N ARG A 217 -14.65 1.21 5.33
CA ARG A 217 -14.13 0.76 6.63
C ARG A 217 -14.79 -0.56 7.03
N SER A 218 -14.02 -1.41 7.71
CA SER A 218 -14.50 -2.56 8.47
C SER A 218 -13.71 -2.66 9.78
N ALA A 219 -14.25 -3.42 10.72
CA ALA A 219 -13.69 -3.62 12.05
C ALA A 219 -13.77 -5.09 12.46
N SER A 220 -12.76 -5.54 13.19
CA SER A 220 -12.67 -6.82 13.87
C SER A 220 -12.52 -6.59 15.38
N HIS A 221 -13.14 -7.48 16.14
CA HIS A 221 -13.13 -7.50 17.61
C HIS A 221 -12.45 -8.78 18.16
N ASP A 222 -11.78 -9.53 17.28
CA ASP A 222 -11.22 -10.86 17.53
C ASP A 222 -9.84 -11.03 16.87
N GLY A 223 -9.06 -9.94 16.80
CA GLY A 223 -7.69 -9.99 16.31
C GLY A 223 -7.57 -10.27 14.80
N GLY A 224 -8.59 -9.89 14.02
CA GLY A 224 -8.65 -10.06 12.57
C GLY A 224 -9.21 -11.40 12.09
N ALA A 225 -9.82 -12.19 12.97
CA ALA A 225 -10.40 -13.48 12.58
C ALA A 225 -11.73 -13.31 11.83
N THR A 226 -12.60 -12.40 12.30
CA THR A 226 -13.85 -12.02 11.63
C THR A 226 -13.95 -10.50 11.46
N TRP A 227 -14.77 -10.08 10.48
CA TRP A 227 -14.89 -8.69 10.07
C TRP A 227 -16.35 -8.28 9.95
N SER A 228 -16.67 -7.09 10.42
CA SER A 228 -17.97 -6.46 10.19
C SER A 228 -18.16 -6.09 8.72
N THR A 229 -19.42 -5.93 8.28
CA THR A 229 -19.73 -5.50 6.90
C THR A 229 -19.02 -4.19 6.56
N ALA A 230 -18.28 -4.18 5.46
CA ALA A 230 -17.61 -2.98 4.97
C ALA A 230 -18.65 -1.91 4.59
N ARG A 231 -18.45 -0.69 5.09
CA ARG A 231 -19.32 0.47 4.80
C ARG A 231 -18.48 1.65 4.29
N PRO A 232 -18.98 2.43 3.31
CA PRO A 232 -18.34 3.66 2.88
C PRO A 232 -18.25 4.69 4.01
N LEU A 233 -17.14 5.42 4.07
CA LEU A 233 -16.97 6.59 4.92
C LEU A 233 -17.32 7.88 4.17
N GLY A 234 -17.43 8.98 4.91
CA GLY A 234 -17.49 10.34 4.36
C GLY A 234 -16.20 10.80 3.66
N VAL A 235 -15.23 9.92 3.41
CA VAL A 235 -13.92 10.21 2.84
C VAL A 235 -13.90 9.83 1.35
N PRO A 236 -13.81 10.80 0.42
CA PRO A 236 -13.67 10.53 -1.01
C PRO A 236 -12.41 9.72 -1.33
N ASN A 237 -12.48 8.83 -2.31
CA ASN A 237 -11.31 8.13 -2.86
C ASN A 237 -11.57 7.72 -4.32
N ASN A 238 -10.59 7.93 -5.19
CA ASN A 238 -10.76 7.73 -6.63
C ASN A 238 -10.57 6.29 -7.12
N ASN A 239 -10.71 5.30 -6.24
CA ASN A 239 -10.25 3.93 -6.47
C ASN A 239 -8.73 3.85 -6.73
N SER A 240 -7.94 4.71 -6.07
CA SER A 240 -6.48 4.62 -6.01
C SER A 240 -6.04 3.94 -4.72
N GLY A 241 -4.83 3.36 -4.73
CA GLY A 241 -4.24 2.79 -3.53
C GLY A 241 -4.14 3.82 -2.40
N LEU A 242 -4.43 3.37 -1.18
CA LEU A 242 -4.29 4.13 0.06
C LEU A 242 -3.44 3.35 1.05
N ASP A 243 -2.86 4.04 2.03
CA ASP A 243 -2.25 3.39 3.20
C ASP A 243 -2.52 4.24 4.45
N ALA A 244 -2.51 3.60 5.61
CA ALA A 244 -2.73 4.24 6.88
C ALA A 244 -1.73 3.77 7.94
N VAL A 245 -1.55 4.59 8.96
CA VAL A 245 -0.75 4.25 10.12
C VAL A 245 -1.30 4.91 11.37
N ARG A 246 -1.33 4.16 12.48
CA ARG A 246 -1.63 4.70 13.81
C ARG A 246 -0.34 5.20 14.47
N LEU A 247 -0.37 6.41 14.99
CA LEU A 247 0.70 7.04 15.75
C LEU A 247 0.63 6.62 17.22
N ALA A 248 1.72 6.84 17.95
CA ALA A 248 1.83 6.50 19.37
C ALA A 248 0.80 7.22 20.24
N ASP A 249 0.38 8.43 19.86
CA ASP A 249 -0.65 9.21 20.56
C ASP A 249 -2.10 8.83 20.17
N GLY A 250 -2.25 7.76 19.38
CA GLY A 250 -3.55 7.20 19.00
C GLY A 250 -4.17 7.81 17.74
N ARG A 251 -3.63 8.90 17.20
CA ARG A 251 -4.08 9.44 15.91
C ARG A 251 -3.81 8.45 14.78
N VAL A 252 -4.66 8.48 13.75
CA VAL A 252 -4.47 7.70 12.52
C VAL A 252 -4.20 8.66 11.36
N VAL A 253 -3.14 8.41 10.61
CA VAL A 253 -2.77 9.15 9.40
C VAL A 253 -3.11 8.31 8.19
N LEU A 254 -3.84 8.88 7.22
CA LEU A 254 -4.24 8.27 5.96
C LEU A 254 -3.59 9.01 4.79
N ALA A 255 -2.82 8.29 3.97
CA ALA A 255 -2.32 8.78 2.70
C ALA A 255 -3.24 8.32 1.57
N HIS A 256 -3.86 9.25 0.85
CA HIS A 256 -4.86 8.94 -0.19
C HIS A 256 -5.11 10.08 -1.18
N ASN A 257 -5.89 9.81 -2.23
CA ASN A 257 -6.35 10.78 -3.21
C ASN A 257 -7.84 11.10 -3.00
N PRO A 258 -8.21 12.29 -2.48
CA PRO A 258 -9.58 12.61 -2.04
C PRO A 258 -10.48 13.05 -3.20
N VAL A 259 -10.61 12.22 -4.24
CA VAL A 259 -11.42 12.50 -5.43
C VAL A 259 -12.59 11.50 -5.49
N ALA A 260 -13.84 11.99 -5.49
CA ALA A 260 -15.04 11.16 -5.40
C ALA A 260 -15.46 10.57 -6.75
N ALA A 261 -14.70 9.63 -7.29
CA ALA A 261 -14.99 8.99 -8.58
C ALA A 261 -14.43 7.57 -8.67
N GLU A 262 -15.06 6.68 -9.44
CA GLU A 262 -14.42 5.41 -9.80
C GLU A 262 -13.37 5.65 -10.88
N TRP A 263 -12.11 5.26 -10.65
CA TRP A 263 -10.98 5.50 -11.57
C TRP A 263 -10.72 6.99 -11.89
N GLY A 264 -10.97 7.87 -10.91
CA GLY A 264 -10.75 9.31 -11.04
C GLY A 264 -9.26 9.72 -11.01
N ALA A 265 -9.01 11.02 -11.15
CA ALA A 265 -7.65 11.58 -11.15
C ALA A 265 -6.85 11.23 -9.88
N ARG A 266 -5.59 10.82 -10.03
CA ARG A 266 -4.66 10.48 -8.94
C ARG A 266 -3.92 11.73 -8.42
N THR A 267 -4.64 12.84 -8.28
CA THR A 267 -4.18 14.13 -7.77
C THR A 267 -5.39 14.87 -7.18
N PRO A 268 -5.24 15.59 -6.05
CA PRO A 268 -4.04 15.68 -5.23
C PRO A 268 -3.74 14.37 -4.48
N LEU A 269 -2.50 14.19 -4.02
CA LEU A 269 -2.13 13.20 -3.01
C LEU A 269 -2.00 13.93 -1.66
N VAL A 270 -2.73 13.46 -0.65
CA VAL A 270 -2.84 14.15 0.65
C VAL A 270 -2.61 13.22 1.82
N LEU A 271 -2.27 13.81 2.96
CA LEU A 271 -2.39 13.18 4.28
C LEU A 271 -3.64 13.73 4.99
N SER A 272 -4.51 12.84 5.41
CA SER A 272 -5.63 13.11 6.31
C SER A 272 -5.36 12.52 7.69
N VAL A 273 -5.88 13.14 8.74
CA VAL A 273 -5.71 12.71 10.13
C VAL A 273 -7.07 12.43 10.76
N SER A 274 -7.14 11.36 11.54
CA SER A 274 -8.26 11.02 12.41
C SER A 274 -7.81 11.00 13.87
N GLU A 275 -8.55 11.68 14.73
CA GLU A 275 -8.41 11.58 16.19
C GLU A 275 -9.43 10.61 16.81
N GLY A 276 -10.43 10.18 16.03
CA GLY A 276 -11.52 9.29 16.46
C GLY A 276 -11.43 7.91 15.82
N ASP A 277 -10.27 7.24 15.93
CA ASP A 277 -10.07 5.85 15.48
C ASP A 277 -10.52 5.56 14.02
N GLY A 278 -10.23 6.50 13.12
CA GLY A 278 -10.54 6.40 11.70
C GLY A 278 -12.02 6.59 11.34
N ILE A 279 -12.83 7.16 12.23
CA ILE A 279 -14.24 7.49 11.97
C ILE A 279 -14.39 8.85 11.29
N THR A 280 -13.79 9.89 11.87
CA THR A 280 -13.82 11.27 11.35
C THR A 280 -12.44 11.67 10.85
N TRP A 281 -12.40 12.44 9.77
CA TRP A 281 -11.15 12.74 9.07
C TRP A 281 -11.05 14.22 8.71
N ARG A 282 -9.86 14.78 8.91
CA ARG A 282 -9.49 16.12 8.46
C ARG A 282 -8.33 16.03 7.48
N ARG A 283 -8.36 16.77 6.38
CA ARG A 283 -7.19 16.94 5.51
C ARG A 283 -6.14 17.78 6.26
N ALA A 284 -4.92 17.24 6.41
CA ALA A 284 -3.84 17.88 7.13
C ALA A 284 -2.78 18.46 6.20
N VAL A 285 -2.29 17.68 5.23
CA VAL A 285 -1.18 18.06 4.36
C VAL A 285 -1.47 17.65 2.93
N VAL A 286 -1.09 18.48 1.96
CA VAL A 286 -1.06 18.15 0.54
C VAL A 286 0.38 17.82 0.17
N LEU A 287 0.64 16.60 -0.30
CA LEU A 287 1.98 16.15 -0.70
C LEU A 287 2.28 16.49 -2.16
N GLU A 288 1.28 16.29 -3.02
CA GLU A 288 1.33 16.61 -4.44
C GLU A 288 -0.02 17.16 -4.88
N ASP A 289 -0.01 18.19 -5.71
CA ASP A 289 -1.21 18.75 -6.32
C ASP A 289 -0.82 19.40 -7.64
N ARG A 290 -1.21 18.76 -8.74
CA ARG A 290 -0.96 19.25 -10.10
C ARG A 290 -2.22 19.15 -10.95
N PRO A 291 -2.45 20.09 -11.88
CA PRO A 291 -3.57 20.04 -12.81
C PRO A 291 -3.55 18.77 -13.65
N VAL A 292 -4.73 18.20 -13.91
CA VAL A 292 -4.89 17.06 -14.82
C VAL A 292 -4.88 17.58 -16.26
N SER A 293 -3.95 17.11 -17.09
CA SER A 293 -3.83 17.53 -18.49
C SER A 293 -4.89 16.92 -19.40
N ARG A 294 -5.38 15.70 -19.11
CA ARG A 294 -6.42 15.00 -19.89
C ARG A 294 -7.32 14.13 -18.99
N PRO A 295 -8.64 14.36 -18.95
CA PRO A 295 -9.58 13.48 -18.24
C PRO A 295 -9.60 12.06 -18.84
N GLY A 296 -9.90 11.04 -18.03
CA GLY A 296 -10.14 9.67 -18.52
C GLY A 296 -8.88 8.86 -18.91
N ALA A 297 -7.70 9.28 -18.46
CA ALA A 297 -6.45 8.60 -18.80
C ALA A 297 -6.21 7.26 -18.07
N ILE A 298 -7.00 6.92 -17.04
CA ILE A 298 -6.77 5.73 -16.20
C ILE A 298 -7.69 4.60 -16.67
N VAL A 299 -7.09 3.55 -17.24
CA VAL A 299 -7.82 2.39 -17.78
C VAL A 299 -7.29 1.13 -17.13
N PRO A 300 -8.11 0.37 -16.40
CA PRO A 300 -7.64 -0.82 -15.71
C PRO A 300 -7.68 -2.04 -16.65
N ASP A 301 -6.69 -2.94 -16.55
CA ASP A 301 -6.53 -4.15 -17.36
C ASP A 301 -6.17 -5.37 -16.49
N GLU A 302 -6.05 -6.58 -17.05
CA GLU A 302 -5.78 -7.81 -16.27
C GLU A 302 -4.28 -7.97 -15.90
N THR A 303 -3.45 -7.12 -16.49
CA THR A 303 -1.99 -7.02 -16.36
C THR A 303 -1.57 -5.67 -15.77
N GLY A 304 -2.48 -4.97 -15.07
CA GLY A 304 -2.19 -3.69 -14.44
C GLY A 304 -3.13 -2.55 -14.82
N VAL A 305 -2.65 -1.32 -14.69
CA VAL A 305 -3.39 -0.10 -15.03
C VAL A 305 -2.62 0.67 -16.09
N ARG A 306 -3.30 1.10 -17.15
CA ARG A 306 -2.77 2.04 -18.13
C ARG A 306 -3.10 3.47 -17.71
N THR A 307 -2.11 4.35 -17.86
CA THR A 307 -2.20 5.79 -17.59
C THR A 307 -1.18 6.54 -18.42
N ASP A 308 -1.42 7.83 -18.67
CA ASP A 308 -0.48 8.73 -19.35
C ASP A 308 0.64 9.24 -18.43
N GLY A 309 0.58 8.91 -17.13
CA GLY A 309 1.58 9.29 -16.13
C GLY A 309 1.51 10.77 -15.71
N HIS A 310 0.69 11.60 -16.33
CA HIS A 310 0.61 13.01 -16.00
C HIS A 310 -0.24 13.24 -14.74
N SER A 311 0.31 13.98 -13.78
CA SER A 311 -0.35 14.27 -12.50
C SER A 311 -0.87 13.00 -11.80
N GLU A 312 -0.08 11.93 -11.92
CA GLU A 312 -0.34 10.61 -11.36
C GLU A 312 0.50 10.46 -10.08
N PHE A 313 -0.12 10.63 -8.92
CA PHE A 313 0.54 10.49 -7.61
C PHE A 313 -0.23 9.47 -6.79
N SER A 314 0.35 8.30 -6.57
CA SER A 314 -0.46 7.15 -6.14
C SER A 314 0.33 6.09 -5.39
N TYR A 315 -0.41 5.09 -4.90
CA TYR A 315 0.13 3.95 -4.16
C TYR A 315 1.09 4.39 -3.05
N PRO A 316 0.64 5.28 -2.15
CA PRO A 316 1.46 5.70 -1.05
C PRO A 316 1.70 4.54 -0.08
N ALA A 317 2.83 4.53 0.60
CA ALA A 317 3.05 3.78 1.82
C ALA A 317 3.51 4.75 2.91
N VAL A 318 2.88 4.70 4.08
CA VAL A 318 3.10 5.63 5.19
C VAL A 318 3.51 4.86 6.43
N VAL A 319 4.55 5.33 7.12
CA VAL A 319 5.08 4.74 8.36
C VAL A 319 5.34 5.84 9.40
N PRO A 320 5.38 5.51 10.71
CA PRO A 320 5.81 6.46 11.71
C PRO A 320 7.28 6.83 11.46
N TRP A 321 7.63 8.09 11.68
CA TRP A 321 8.98 8.59 11.43
C TRP A 321 9.31 9.73 12.39
N ALA A 322 10.31 9.54 13.24
CA ALA A 322 10.70 10.52 14.24
C ALA A 322 9.47 11.09 15.00
N ASP A 323 9.25 12.40 14.93
CA ASP A 323 8.10 13.11 15.51
C ASP A 323 6.91 13.20 14.55
N GLY A 324 6.76 12.32 13.56
CA GLY A 324 5.72 12.43 12.55
C GLY A 324 5.59 11.18 11.68
N VAL A 325 5.52 11.37 10.37
CA VAL A 325 5.40 10.27 9.39
C VAL A 325 6.36 10.45 8.22
N ALA A 326 6.77 9.32 7.66
CA ALA A 326 7.42 9.25 6.36
C ALA A 326 6.48 8.57 5.37
N VAL A 327 6.52 9.04 4.13
CA VAL A 327 5.65 8.59 3.04
C VAL A 327 6.50 8.35 1.81
N VAL A 328 6.36 7.18 1.18
CA VAL A 328 6.76 6.99 -0.21
C VAL A 328 5.53 6.91 -1.09
N TYR A 329 5.65 7.31 -2.34
CA TYR A 329 4.58 7.16 -3.33
C TYR A 329 5.14 7.09 -4.74
N THR A 330 4.33 6.51 -5.63
CA THR A 330 4.60 6.56 -7.06
C THR A 330 4.42 7.99 -7.55
N TRP A 331 5.43 8.50 -8.24
CA TRP A 331 5.43 9.79 -8.90
C TRP A 331 5.42 9.59 -10.41
N GLN A 332 4.29 9.87 -11.04
CA GLN A 332 4.08 9.88 -12.49
C GLN A 332 4.43 8.56 -13.20
N ARG A 333 4.51 7.45 -12.46
CA ARG A 333 5.10 6.17 -12.90
C ARG A 333 6.52 6.25 -13.45
N ARG A 334 7.22 7.36 -13.19
CA ARG A 334 8.58 7.68 -13.64
C ARG A 334 9.57 7.84 -12.49
N GLY A 335 9.06 7.91 -11.26
CA GLY A 335 9.88 8.00 -10.07
C GLY A 335 9.15 7.52 -8.84
N ILE A 336 9.92 7.35 -7.78
CA ILE A 336 9.41 7.13 -6.42
C ILE A 336 9.84 8.33 -5.59
N ALA A 337 8.87 9.03 -5.03
CA ALA A 337 9.12 10.16 -4.15
C ALA A 337 9.10 9.72 -2.69
N PHE A 338 9.89 10.40 -1.86
CA PHE A 338 9.92 10.23 -0.41
C PHE A 338 9.65 11.58 0.25
N ALA A 339 8.78 11.60 1.25
CA ALA A 339 8.48 12.78 2.02
C ALA A 339 8.43 12.48 3.52
N THR A 340 8.96 13.39 4.33
CA THR A 340 8.77 13.38 5.78
C THR A 340 7.90 14.57 6.19
N VAL A 341 6.99 14.31 7.12
CA VAL A 341 5.99 15.28 7.59
C VAL A 341 6.00 15.24 9.12
N SER A 342 6.32 16.38 9.74
CA SER A 342 6.37 16.46 11.21
C SER A 342 4.98 16.48 11.83
N GLU A 343 4.88 16.11 13.11
CA GLU A 343 3.65 16.20 13.87
C GLU A 343 3.04 17.61 13.86
N ALA A 344 3.88 18.64 13.94
CA ALA A 344 3.43 20.03 13.84
C ALA A 344 2.68 20.28 12.52
N ALA A 345 3.14 19.72 11.41
CA ALA A 345 2.43 19.80 10.12
C ALA A 345 1.09 19.08 10.15
N LEU A 346 1.05 17.89 10.76
CA LEU A 346 -0.15 17.08 10.87
C LEU A 346 -1.22 17.76 11.74
N ARG A 347 -0.82 18.53 12.77
CA ARG A 347 -1.73 19.26 13.68
C ARG A 347 -2.30 20.55 13.10
N ARG A 348 -1.65 21.19 12.13
CA ARG A 348 -2.14 22.47 11.58
C ARG A 348 -3.52 22.29 10.96
N ASN A 349 -4.47 23.10 11.41
CA ASN A 349 -5.73 23.29 10.72
C ASN A 349 -5.43 24.07 9.44
N ASN A 350 -5.47 23.40 8.29
CA ASN A 350 -5.60 24.12 7.03
C ASN A 350 -7.06 24.60 6.94
N GLU A 351 -7.34 25.73 7.57
CA GLU A 351 -8.45 26.60 7.19
C GLU A 351 -8.14 27.19 5.80
N SER A 352 -8.20 26.35 4.77
CA SER A 352 -8.30 26.80 3.39
C SER A 352 -9.68 26.38 2.92
N THR A 353 -10.63 27.26 3.23
CA THR A 353 -11.88 27.54 2.50
C THR A 353 -12.23 26.53 1.40
N VAL A 354 -13.14 25.61 1.73
CA VAL A 354 -14.11 25.14 0.75
C VAL A 354 -15.07 26.31 0.55
N ASN A 355 -14.77 27.19 -0.40
CA ASN A 355 -15.72 28.19 -0.87
C ASN A 355 -15.70 28.22 -2.40
N ARG A 356 -16.85 27.82 -2.94
CA ARG A 356 -17.34 27.81 -4.34
C ARG A 356 -16.92 26.62 -5.20
#